data_AF-A0A644VT00-F1
#
_entry.id   AF-A0A644VT00-F1
#
_cell.length_a   1.000
_cell.length_b   1.000
_cell.length_c   1.000
_cell.angle_alpha   90.00
_cell.angle_beta   90.00
_cell.angle_gamma   90.00
#
_symmetry.space_group_name_H-M   'P 1'
#
loop_
_entity.id
_entity.type
_entity.pdbx_description
1 polymer ?
#
loop_
_entity_poly.entity_id
_entity_poly.type
_entity_poly.pdbx_seq_one_letter_code
_entity_poly.pdbx_strand_id
1 'polypeptide(L)'
;MEEKDIITKNKAEEEIDFIEIVVKLWANRRYIIKTTIIFMVIGLFIAIFTPNEYTASTTLVPQSGEKKSGGSLSGLAAMAGINLGSMSSGEILSPSVYPQILNNVNFQKELIYSKFTIQKADRPITFIDYKTDKKYSSFNLLTFIKRYSIGIPSILIGAIKGNPNN
;
A
#
# COMPACT_ATOMS: atom_id res chain seq x y z
N MET A 1 66.76 -25.73 40.34
CA MET A 1 66.32 -26.72 39.34
C MET A 1 65.13 -27.42 39.98
N GLU A 2 63.87 -27.20 39.63
CA GLU A 2 63.22 -26.54 38.50
C GLU A 2 61.96 -25.83 39.01
N GLU A 3 61.81 -24.58 38.62
CA GLU A 3 60.55 -23.83 38.62
C GLU A 3 59.78 -24.26 37.38
N LYS A 4 58.72 -25.07 37.49
CA LYS A 4 57.59 -25.16 36.55
C LYS A 4 56.41 -25.78 37.27
N ASP A 5 55.32 -25.02 37.43
CA ASP A 5 53.92 -25.50 37.42
C ASP A 5 52.89 -24.38 37.70
N ILE A 6 53.18 -23.13 37.30
CA ILE A 6 52.21 -22.01 37.42
C ILE A 6 51.46 -21.75 36.10
N ILE A 7 51.85 -22.39 34.98
CA ILE A 7 51.29 -22.06 33.66
C ILE A 7 50.58 -23.24 33.01
N THR A 8 49.48 -23.75 33.58
CA THR A 8 48.48 -24.47 32.76
C THR A 8 47.09 -24.58 33.40
N LYS A 9 46.48 -23.46 33.82
CA LYS A 9 45.06 -23.50 34.24
C LYS A 9 44.24 -22.29 33.80
N ASN A 10 44.36 -21.87 32.54
CA ASN A 10 43.39 -20.94 31.95
C ASN A 10 43.57 -20.78 30.43
N LYS A 11 43.17 -21.79 29.65
CA LYS A 11 43.04 -21.63 28.19
C LYS A 11 42.11 -22.65 27.53
N ALA A 12 41.03 -23.02 28.22
CA ALA A 12 39.96 -23.86 27.67
C ALA A 12 38.56 -23.35 28.04
N GLU A 13 38.46 -22.13 28.60
CA GLU A 13 37.20 -21.50 29.01
C GLU A 13 36.80 -20.31 28.12
N GLU A 14 37.48 -20.09 26.99
CA GLU A 14 37.23 -18.96 26.06
C GLU A 14 36.58 -19.37 24.73
N GLU A 15 36.11 -20.61 24.59
CA GLU A 15 35.21 -20.95 23.48
C GLU A 15 33.77 -20.77 23.95
N ILE A 16 33.13 -19.69 23.48
CA ILE A 16 31.71 -19.46 23.71
C ILE A 16 30.94 -20.47 22.86
N ASP A 17 30.40 -21.51 23.50
CA ASP A 17 29.49 -22.43 22.83
C ASP A 17 28.11 -21.77 22.64
N PHE A 18 27.82 -21.40 21.39
CA PHE A 18 26.53 -20.81 21.02
C PHE A 18 25.34 -21.74 21.33
N ILE A 19 25.55 -23.06 21.31
CA ILE A 19 24.50 -24.04 21.60
C ILE A 19 24.08 -23.95 23.07
N GLU A 20 25.03 -23.77 23.99
CA GLU A 20 24.74 -23.63 25.42
C GLU A 20 23.86 -22.40 25.70
N ILE A 21 24.13 -21.29 25.00
CA ILE A 21 23.33 -20.06 25.10
C ILE A 21 21.91 -20.29 24.57
N VAL A 22 21.75 -20.96 23.42
CA VAL A 22 20.44 -21.25 22.83
C VAL A 22 19.62 -22.15 23.74
N VAL A 23 20.23 -23.17 24.35
CA VAL A 23 19.54 -24.07 25.30
C VAL A 23 19.10 -23.31 26.56
N LYS A 24 19.97 -22.46 27.13
CA LYS A 24 19.63 -21.59 28.27
C LYS A 24 18.49 -20.61 27.95
N LEU A 25 18.45 -20.09 26.72
CA LEU A 25 17.38 -19.22 26.24
C LEU A 25 16.05 -19.99 26.13
N TRP A 26 16.08 -21.21 25.59
CA TRP A 26 14.89 -22.06 25.43
C TRP A 26 14.31 -22.55 26.77
N ALA A 27 15.19 -22.81 27.75
CA ALA A 27 14.79 -23.13 29.12
C ALA A 27 13.97 -22.00 29.75
N ASN A 28 14.33 -20.74 29.48
CA ASN A 28 13.67 -19.55 30.02
C ASN A 28 12.64 -18.91 29.07
N ARG A 29 12.12 -19.65 28.09
CA ARG A 29 11.14 -19.12 27.11
C ARG A 29 9.93 -18.42 27.73
N ARG A 30 9.48 -18.85 28.91
CA ARG A 30 8.35 -18.23 29.62
C ARG A 30 8.67 -16.79 30.06
N TYR A 31 9.90 -16.53 30.49
CA TYR A 31 10.35 -15.18 30.85
C TYR A 31 10.43 -14.28 29.61
N ILE A 32 11.00 -14.81 28.52
CA ILE A 32 11.11 -14.11 27.23
C ILE A 32 9.71 -13.73 26.71
N ILE A 33 8.78 -14.67 26.68
CA ILE A 33 7.41 -14.42 26.22
C ILE A 33 6.72 -13.36 27.09
N LYS A 34 6.86 -13.43 28.43
CA LYS A 34 6.27 -12.43 29.33
C LYS A 34 6.81 -11.02 29.07
N THR A 35 8.12 -10.87 28.94
CA THR A 35 8.72 -9.55 28.67
C THR A 35 8.34 -9.03 27.28
N THR A 36 8.37 -9.88 26.25
CA THR A 36 7.94 -9.51 24.89
C THR A 36 6.49 -9.04 24.86
N ILE A 37 5.59 -9.73 25.57
CA ILE A 37 4.18 -9.31 25.67
C ILE A 37 4.06 -7.96 26.39
N ILE A 38 4.80 -7.73 27.48
CA ILE A 38 4.78 -6.45 28.19
C ILE A 38 5.20 -5.30 27.26
N PHE A 39 6.31 -5.45 26.54
CA PHE A 39 6.82 -4.43 25.64
C PHE A 39 5.93 -4.25 24.41
N MET A 40 5.31 -5.33 23.92
CA MET A 40 4.34 -5.27 22.83
C MET A 40 3.11 -4.44 23.22
N VAL A 41 2.57 -4.66 24.42
CA VAL A 41 1.42 -3.89 24.92
C VAL A 41 1.79 -2.41 25.10
N ILE A 42 2.97 -2.11 25.65
CA ILE A 42 3.46 -0.74 25.81
C ILE A 42 3.64 -0.07 24.44
N GLY A 43 4.27 -0.76 23.48
CA GLY A 43 4.47 -0.24 22.12
C GLY A 43 3.14 0.01 21.39
N LEU A 44 2.17 -0.90 21.55
CA LEU A 44 0.83 -0.73 21.00
C LEU A 44 0.11 0.47 21.62
N PHE A 45 0.23 0.65 22.94
CA PHE A 45 -0.31 1.80 23.63
C PHE A 45 0.28 3.10 23.08
N ILE A 46 1.61 3.19 22.98
CA ILE A 46 2.27 4.39 22.42
C ILE A 46 1.80 4.64 20.98
N ALA A 47 1.75 3.61 20.13
CA ALA A 47 1.34 3.74 18.74
C ALA A 47 -0.11 4.26 18.57
N ILE A 48 -1.05 3.81 19.42
CA ILE A 48 -2.44 4.26 19.37
C ILE A 48 -2.61 5.69 19.88
N PHE A 49 -1.84 6.07 20.90
CA PHE A 49 -1.90 7.41 21.50
C PHE A 49 -1.06 8.45 20.77
N THR A 50 -0.20 8.02 19.85
CA THR A 50 0.59 8.93 19.02
C THR A 50 -0.34 9.56 17.99
N PRO A 51 -0.44 10.91 17.96
CA PRO A 51 -1.29 11.59 17.00
C PRO A 51 -0.77 11.37 15.57
N ASN A 52 -1.69 11.22 14.63
CA ASN A 52 -1.33 11.13 13.21
C ASN A 52 -0.80 12.48 12.74
N GLU A 53 0.46 12.51 12.29
CA GLU A 53 1.02 13.67 11.61
C GLU A 53 0.64 13.63 10.13
N TYR A 54 0.03 14.71 9.65
CA TYR A 54 -0.37 14.86 8.25
C TYR A 54 0.50 15.91 7.58
N THR A 55 1.37 15.46 6.66
CA THR A 55 2.21 16.35 5.88
C THR A 55 1.51 16.72 4.59
N ALA A 56 1.15 18.00 4.44
CA ALA A 56 0.64 18.55 3.20
C ALA A 56 1.80 19.17 2.40
N SER A 57 2.12 18.59 1.24
CA SER A 57 3.07 19.19 0.29
C SER A 57 2.29 19.84 -0.84
N THR A 58 2.52 21.14 -1.06
CA THR A 58 2.01 21.85 -2.23
C THR A 58 3.18 22.20 -3.14
N THR A 59 3.10 21.82 -4.41
CA THR A 59 4.09 22.18 -5.42
C THR A 59 3.50 23.29 -6.27
N LEU A 60 3.99 24.52 -6.06
CA LEU A 60 3.62 25.68 -6.85
C LEU A 60 4.47 25.70 -8.12
N VAL A 61 3.84 25.42 -9.26
CA VAL A 61 4.47 25.61 -10.57
C VAL A 61 4.24 27.07 -10.99
N PRO A 62 5.28 27.90 -11.08
CA PRO A 62 5.13 29.23 -11.64
C PRO A 62 4.70 29.08 -13.10
N GLN A 63 3.49 29.52 -13.41
CA GLN A 63 3.06 29.77 -14.78
C GLN A 63 3.84 30.97 -15.32
N SER A 64 5.10 30.74 -15.70
CA SER A 64 5.80 31.60 -16.65
C SER A 64 5.31 31.25 -18.05
N GLY A 65 4.01 31.39 -18.28
CA GLY A 65 3.58 31.80 -19.61
C GLY A 65 4.10 33.22 -19.74
N GLU A 66 4.78 33.53 -20.84
CA GLU A 66 4.93 34.90 -21.29
C GLU A 66 3.52 35.48 -21.46
N LYS A 67 2.91 35.92 -20.35
CA LYS A 67 1.87 36.93 -20.38
C LYS A 67 2.61 38.11 -20.97
N LYS A 68 2.49 38.28 -22.28
CA LYS A 68 2.69 39.58 -22.92
C LYS A 68 1.97 40.54 -22.01
N SER A 69 2.77 41.27 -21.23
CA SER A 69 2.29 42.19 -20.22
C SER A 69 1.29 43.06 -20.95
N GLY A 70 0.01 42.96 -20.58
CA GLY A 70 -1.00 43.92 -20.99
C GLY A 70 -0.59 45.24 -20.35
N GLY A 71 0.38 45.90 -20.96
CA GLY A 71 0.94 47.16 -20.51
C GLY A 71 -0.18 48.17 -20.37
N SER A 72 -0.06 49.03 -19.34
CA SER A 72 -0.84 50.24 -18.99
C SER A 72 -2.38 50.23 -19.17
N LEU A 73 -2.89 49.79 -20.32
CA LEU A 73 -4.31 49.61 -20.64
C LEU A 73 -5.01 48.55 -19.79
N SER A 74 -4.35 47.46 -19.36
CA SER A 74 -5.00 46.44 -18.50
C SER A 74 -5.41 47.03 -17.14
N GLY A 75 -4.56 47.90 -16.58
CA GLY A 75 -4.86 48.62 -15.34
C GLY A 75 -6.01 49.64 -15.49
N LEU A 76 -6.07 50.33 -16.63
CA LEU A 76 -7.17 51.25 -16.96
C LEU A 76 -8.50 50.51 -17.19
N ALA A 77 -8.46 49.36 -17.88
CA ALA A 77 -9.65 48.54 -18.14
C ALA A 77 -10.23 47.96 -16.84
N ALA A 78 -9.39 47.50 -15.91
CA ALA A 78 -9.83 47.06 -14.59
C ALA A 78 -10.49 48.20 -13.80
N MET A 79 -9.99 49.43 -13.94
CA MET A 79 -10.59 50.59 -13.28
C MET A 79 -11.92 51.04 -13.89
N ALA A 80 -12.11 50.80 -15.19
CA ALA A 80 -13.38 51.02 -15.87
C ALA A 80 -14.37 49.84 -15.68
N GLY A 81 -14.00 48.79 -14.95
CA GLY A 81 -14.84 47.61 -14.71
C GLY A 81 -14.91 46.63 -15.87
N ILE A 82 -14.00 46.73 -16.84
CA ILE A 82 -13.98 45.89 -18.04
C ILE A 82 -12.99 44.74 -17.84
N ASN A 83 -13.50 43.51 -17.83
CA ASN A 83 -12.67 42.32 -17.68
C ASN A 83 -12.16 41.83 -19.05
N LEU A 84 -10.91 42.18 -19.37
CA LEU A 84 -10.22 41.72 -20.59
C LEU A 84 -9.59 40.32 -20.46
N GLY A 85 -9.77 39.65 -19.32
CA GLY A 85 -9.19 38.33 -19.02
C GLY A 85 -9.81 37.16 -19.78
N SER A 86 -10.84 37.41 -20.60
CA SER A 86 -11.58 36.38 -21.35
C SER A 86 -11.18 36.25 -22.82
N MET A 87 -10.26 37.10 -23.34
CA MET A 87 -9.95 37.13 -24.78
C MET A 87 -8.81 36.17 -25.21
N SER A 88 -8.22 35.40 -24.30
CA SER A 88 -7.24 34.35 -24.67
C SER A 88 -7.90 32.97 -24.70
N SER A 89 -8.51 32.68 -25.85
CA SER A 89 -8.51 31.36 -26.52
C SER A 89 -8.24 30.11 -25.67
N GLY A 90 -9.30 29.34 -25.41
CA GLY A 90 -9.28 27.89 -25.22
C GLY A 90 -8.58 27.41 -23.95
N GLU A 91 -9.39 27.13 -22.91
CA GLU A 91 -8.98 26.43 -21.67
C GLU A 91 -8.60 24.97 -21.96
N ILE A 92 -7.56 24.74 -22.75
CA ILE A 92 -6.94 23.42 -22.87
C ILE A 92 -6.01 23.32 -21.67
N LEU A 93 -6.42 22.51 -20.69
CA LEU A 93 -5.59 22.13 -19.56
C LEU A 93 -4.22 21.68 -20.07
N SER A 94 -3.15 22.19 -19.46
CA SER A 94 -1.80 21.78 -19.84
C SER A 94 -1.63 20.28 -19.61
N PRO A 95 -0.99 19.51 -20.53
CA PRO A 95 -0.75 18.08 -20.33
C PRO A 95 0.00 17.74 -19.03
N SER A 96 0.69 18.72 -18.44
CA SER A 96 1.36 18.59 -17.14
C SER A 96 0.40 18.39 -15.95
N VAL A 97 -0.88 18.80 -16.06
CA VAL A 97 -1.87 18.63 -14.98
C VAL A 97 -2.61 17.29 -15.05
N TYR A 98 -2.54 16.55 -16.16
CA TYR A 98 -3.22 15.27 -16.32
C TYR A 98 -2.79 14.21 -15.29
N PRO A 99 -1.48 14.05 -14.97
CA PRO A 99 -1.08 13.13 -13.92
C PRO A 99 -1.68 13.48 -12.55
N GLN A 100 -1.89 14.76 -12.26
CA GLN A 100 -2.48 15.19 -11.00
C GLN A 100 -3.98 14.82 -10.93
N ILE A 101 -4.69 14.93 -12.05
CA ILE A 101 -6.10 14.51 -12.17
C ILE A 101 -6.21 12.98 -12.04
N LEU A 102 -5.35 12.23 -12.74
CA LEU A 102 -5.36 10.77 -12.70
C LEU A 102 -5.01 10.19 -11.33
N ASN A 103 -4.19 10.90 -10.53
CA ASN A 103 -3.83 10.50 -9.17
C ASN A 103 -4.86 10.95 -8.11
N ASN A 104 -5.88 11.73 -8.49
CA ASN A 104 -6.90 12.18 -7.55
C ASN A 104 -7.85 11.03 -7.19
N VAL A 105 -7.99 10.73 -5.89
CA VAL A 105 -8.82 9.63 -5.38
C VAL A 105 -10.30 9.77 -5.76
N ASN A 106 -10.84 10.99 -5.75
CA ASN A 106 -12.24 11.23 -6.12
C ASN A 106 -12.48 10.96 -7.61
N PHE A 107 -11.55 11.41 -8.46
CA PHE A 107 -11.59 11.15 -9.89
C PHE A 107 -11.48 9.65 -10.19
N GLN A 108 -10.53 8.95 -9.55
CA GLN A 108 -10.41 7.50 -9.69
C GLN A 108 -11.67 6.77 -9.24
N LYS A 109 -12.29 7.19 -8.12
CA LYS A 109 -13.54 6.61 -7.63
C LYS A 109 -14.66 6.78 -8.66
N GLU A 110 -14.85 7.98 -9.19
CA GLU A 110 -15.85 8.23 -10.23
C GLU A 110 -15.57 7.45 -11.52
N LEU A 111 -14.31 7.37 -11.95
CA LEU A 111 -13.91 6.57 -13.12
C LEU A 111 -14.21 5.08 -12.93
N ILE A 112 -14.04 4.57 -11.72
CA ILE A 112 -14.25 3.16 -11.41
C ILE A 112 -15.75 2.81 -11.44
N TYR A 113 -16.63 3.76 -11.07
CA TYR A 113 -18.08 3.61 -11.06
C TYR A 113 -18.80 4.14 -12.31
N SER A 114 -18.08 4.73 -13.25
CA SER A 114 -18.68 5.20 -14.51
C SER A 114 -18.96 4.02 -15.44
N LYS A 115 -20.02 4.16 -16.23
CA LYS A 115 -20.52 3.12 -17.13
C LYS A 115 -19.87 3.30 -18.50
N PHE A 116 -19.23 2.23 -18.98
CA PHE A 116 -18.58 2.22 -20.28
C PHE A 116 -19.26 1.20 -21.19
N THR A 117 -19.47 1.59 -22.44
CA THR A 117 -19.90 0.67 -23.49
C THR A 117 -18.66 -0.04 -24.04
N ILE A 118 -18.50 -1.31 -23.72
CA ILE A 118 -17.37 -2.14 -24.15
C ILE A 118 -17.89 -3.13 -25.19
N GLN A 119 -17.16 -3.34 -26.29
CA GLN A 119 -17.57 -4.28 -27.36
C GLN A 119 -17.87 -5.71 -26.87
N LYS A 120 -17.25 -6.12 -25.76
CA LYS A 120 -17.42 -7.44 -25.14
C LYS A 120 -18.71 -7.56 -24.30
N ALA A 121 -19.42 -6.45 -24.06
CA ALA A 121 -20.59 -6.39 -23.19
C ALA A 121 -21.79 -5.75 -23.90
N ASP A 122 -22.92 -6.44 -23.91
CA ASP A 122 -24.16 -5.98 -24.55
C ASP A 122 -24.82 -4.76 -23.84
N ARG A 123 -24.29 -4.36 -22.68
CA ARG A 123 -24.81 -3.27 -21.86
C ARG A 123 -23.66 -2.44 -21.30
N PRO A 124 -23.85 -1.14 -21.02
CA PRO A 124 -22.85 -0.33 -20.33
C PRO A 124 -22.52 -0.95 -18.98
N ILE A 125 -21.26 -1.34 -18.79
CA ILE A 125 -20.77 -1.94 -17.56
C ILE A 125 -19.73 -1.05 -16.89
N THR A 126 -19.65 -1.17 -15.58
CA THR A 126 -18.70 -0.44 -14.75
C THR A 126 -17.32 -1.09 -14.81
N PHE A 127 -16.25 -0.32 -14.55
CA PHE A 127 -14.89 -0.88 -14.57
C PHE A 127 -14.69 -2.00 -13.52
N ILE A 128 -15.32 -1.85 -12.34
CA ILE A 128 -15.34 -2.90 -11.31
C ILE A 128 -16.00 -4.17 -11.83
N ASP A 129 -17.15 -4.06 -12.48
CA ASP A 129 -17.88 -5.21 -12.98
C ASP A 129 -17.08 -5.93 -14.06
N TYR A 130 -16.43 -5.18 -14.95
CA TYR A 130 -15.54 -5.76 -15.97
C TYR A 130 -14.38 -6.57 -15.35
N LYS A 131 -13.81 -6.13 -14.23
CA LYS A 131 -12.70 -6.83 -13.56
C LYS A 131 -13.15 -7.98 -12.67
N THR A 132 -14.32 -7.86 -12.05
CA THR A 132 -14.82 -8.78 -11.02
C THR A 132 -15.67 -9.89 -11.62
N ASP A 133 -16.39 -9.60 -12.69
CA ASP A 133 -17.26 -10.57 -13.34
C ASP A 133 -16.42 -11.64 -14.07
N LYS A 134 -16.69 -12.90 -13.73
CA LYS A 134 -16.06 -14.08 -14.33
C LYS A 134 -16.33 -14.21 -15.82
N LYS A 135 -17.40 -13.56 -16.32
CA LYS A 135 -17.71 -13.50 -17.76
C LYS A 135 -16.64 -12.75 -18.56
N TYR A 136 -15.90 -11.83 -17.94
CA TYR A 136 -14.92 -10.98 -18.61
C TYR A 136 -13.48 -11.15 -18.10
N SER A 137 -13.30 -11.70 -16.91
CA SER A 137 -12.00 -12.01 -16.29
C SER A 137 -11.26 -13.14 -17.01
N SER A 138 -9.98 -12.93 -17.32
CA SER A 138 -9.10 -14.00 -17.80
C SER A 138 -8.76 -14.98 -16.66
N PHE A 139 -8.53 -16.25 -17.00
CA PHE A 139 -8.25 -17.34 -16.07
C PHE A 139 -7.24 -16.94 -14.98
N ASN A 140 -7.69 -16.83 -13.72
CA ASN A 140 -6.82 -16.47 -12.60
C ASN A 140 -6.39 -17.72 -11.83
N LEU A 141 -5.20 -18.23 -12.14
CA LEU A 141 -4.57 -19.41 -11.55
C LEU A 141 -4.49 -19.37 -10.02
N LEU A 142 -4.39 -18.17 -9.42
CA LEU A 142 -4.40 -18.02 -7.95
C LEU A 142 -5.76 -18.38 -7.33
N THR A 143 -6.86 -18.05 -8.00
CA THR A 143 -8.21 -18.46 -7.58
C THR A 143 -8.39 -19.96 -7.72
N PHE A 144 -7.79 -20.57 -8.76
CA PHE A 144 -7.77 -22.03 -8.93
C PHE A 144 -6.97 -22.69 -7.81
N ILE A 145 -5.73 -22.26 -7.55
CA ILE A 145 -4.89 -22.83 -6.49
C ILE A 145 -5.51 -22.63 -5.10
N LYS A 146 -6.11 -21.46 -4.81
CA LYS A 146 -6.82 -21.24 -3.54
C LYS A 146 -8.01 -22.19 -3.37
N ARG A 147 -8.75 -22.51 -4.44
CA ARG A 147 -9.87 -23.46 -4.40
C ARG A 147 -9.40 -24.91 -4.21
N TYR A 148 -8.32 -25.30 -4.88
CA TYR A 148 -7.79 -26.65 -4.76
C TYR A 148 -7.04 -26.85 -3.43
N SER A 149 -6.23 -25.90 -2.96
CA SER A 149 -5.49 -26.06 -1.69
C SER A 149 -6.39 -26.10 -0.43
N ILE A 150 -7.49 -25.34 -0.40
CA ILE A 150 -8.36 -25.23 0.80
C ILE A 150 -9.67 -26.03 0.68
N GLY A 151 -10.13 -26.35 -0.54
CA GLY A 151 -11.39 -27.06 -0.79
C GLY A 151 -11.27 -28.57 -1.02
N ILE A 152 -10.06 -29.10 -1.27
CA ILE A 152 -9.84 -30.53 -1.50
C ILE A 152 -10.30 -31.42 -0.34
N PRO A 153 -10.09 -31.06 0.96
CA PRO A 153 -10.58 -31.89 2.06
C PRO A 153 -12.10 -32.08 2.01
N SER A 154 -12.86 -31.01 1.74
CA SER A 154 -14.32 -31.02 1.73
C SER A 154 -14.91 -31.79 0.53
N ILE A 155 -14.28 -31.71 -0.65
CA ILE A 155 -14.74 -32.43 -1.84
C ILE A 155 -14.40 -33.93 -1.74
N LEU A 156 -13.24 -34.28 -1.17
CA LEU A 156 -12.89 -35.68 -0.88
C LEU A 156 -13.82 -36.29 0.16
N ILE A 157 -14.14 -35.56 1.23
CA ILE A 157 -15.13 -36.01 2.22
C ILE A 157 -16.51 -36.16 1.58
N GLY A 158 -16.93 -35.27 0.67
CA GLY A 158 -18.19 -35.41 -0.07
C GLY A 158 -18.21 -36.61 -1.02
N ALA A 159 -17.10 -36.90 -1.71
CA ALA A 159 -16.98 -38.03 -2.64
C ALA A 159 -16.89 -39.39 -1.90
N ILE A 160 -16.24 -39.43 -0.74
CA ILE A 160 -16.12 -40.64 0.08
C ILE A 160 -17.38 -40.89 0.91
N LYS A 161 -18.08 -39.82 1.35
CA LYS A 161 -19.29 -39.95 2.17
C LYS A 161 -20.53 -40.35 1.38
N GLY A 162 -20.45 -40.52 0.04
CA GLY A 162 -21.48 -41.16 -0.77
C GLY A 162 -22.89 -40.65 -0.49
N ASN A 163 -23.32 -39.63 -1.23
CA ASN A 163 -24.66 -39.03 -1.17
C ASN A 163 -25.75 -40.05 -0.77
N PRO A 164 -26.32 -39.98 0.46
CA PRO A 164 -27.56 -40.68 0.73
C PRO A 164 -28.70 -39.78 0.25
N ASN A 165 -29.08 -40.02 -1.00
CA ASN A 165 -30.40 -39.77 -1.62
C ASN A 165 -30.67 -38.39 -2.24
N ASN A 166 -31.00 -38.42 -3.54
CA ASN A 166 -31.61 -37.40 -4.41
C ASN A 166 -31.05 -35.98 -4.35
#